data_AF-A0A1V5RFP0-F1
#
_entry.id   AF-A0A1V5RFP0-F1
#
_cell.length_a   1.000
_cell.length_b   1.000
_cell.length_c   1.000
_cell.angle_alpha   90.00
_cell.angle_beta   90.00
_cell.angle_gamma   90.00
#
_symmetry.space_group_name_H-M   'P 1'
#
loop_
_entity.id
_entity.type
_entity.pdbx_description
1 polymer ?
#
loop_
_entity_poly.entity_id
_entity_poly.type
_entity_poly.pdbx_seq_one_letter_code
_entity_poly.pdbx_strand_id
1 'polypeptide(L)'
;MWENPRRIFGLPAQEDTWIEVDEAATYELRGQEMHSRCGWTPFEGHRVRGRVTRVVLRGAEAFRDGQVLARPGAGRNVRLQSTHR
;
A
#
# COMPACT_ATOMS: atom_id res chain seq x y z
N MET A 1 -1.62 13.31 -2.64
CA MET A 1 -2.79 13.83 -1.88
C MET A 1 -3.83 12.72 -1.77
N TRP A 2 -4.17 12.28 -0.56
CA TRP A 2 -5.04 11.10 -0.29
C TRP A 2 -6.50 11.46 0.04
N GLU A 3 -6.82 12.76 0.10
CA GLU A 3 -8.06 13.32 0.65
C GLU A 3 -9.29 13.08 -0.23
N ASN A 4 -9.14 13.22 -1.56
CA ASN A 4 -10.26 13.12 -2.49
C ASN A 4 -10.97 11.75 -2.43
N PRO A 5 -10.26 10.60 -2.45
CA PRO A 5 -10.90 9.30 -2.22
C PRO A 5 -11.70 9.24 -0.92
N ARG A 6 -11.14 9.73 0.19
CA ARG A 6 -11.84 9.74 1.49
C ARG A 6 -13.10 10.58 1.46
N ARG A 7 -13.04 11.79 0.89
CA ARG A 7 -14.17 12.70 0.76
C ARG A 7 -15.27 12.15 -0.14
N ILE A 8 -14.92 11.67 -1.34
CA ILE A 8 -15.89 11.20 -2.35
C ILE A 8 -16.65 9.96 -1.87
N PHE A 9 -15.95 9.01 -1.24
CA PHE A 9 -16.54 7.73 -0.85
C PHE A 9 -16.94 7.65 0.64
N GLY A 10 -16.68 8.70 1.42
CA GLY A 10 -16.93 8.74 2.86
C GLY A 10 -16.11 7.70 3.62
N LEU A 11 -14.80 7.62 3.35
CA LEU A 11 -13.91 6.64 4.00
C LEU A 11 -13.31 7.22 5.30
N PRO A 12 -13.29 6.45 6.39
CA PRO A 12 -12.71 6.91 7.65
C PRO A 12 -11.20 7.11 7.56
N ALA A 13 -10.65 7.87 8.49
CA ALA A 13 -9.20 7.89 8.71
C ALA A 13 -8.74 6.50 9.17
N GLN A 14 -7.47 6.18 8.92
CA GLN A 14 -6.81 5.03 9.51
C GLN A 14 -5.74 5.55 10.46
N GLU A 15 -5.98 5.39 11.75
CA GLU A 15 -5.03 5.76 12.80
C GLU A 15 -3.73 4.95 12.66
N ASP A 16 -2.62 5.54 13.09
CA ASP A 16 -1.28 4.94 13.09
C ASP A 16 -0.92 4.23 11.78
N THR A 17 -1.23 4.87 10.66
CA THR A 17 -1.06 4.31 9.32
C THR A 17 -0.28 5.28 8.43
N TRP A 18 0.84 4.84 7.88
CA TRP A 18 1.67 5.62 6.97
C TRP A 18 2.50 4.71 6.05
N ILE A 19 3.14 5.34 5.07
CA ILE A 19 4.00 4.68 4.08
C ILE A 19 5.34 5.41 4.08
N GLU A 20 6.43 4.64 4.11
CA GLU A 20 7.79 5.16 3.92
C GLU A 20 8.24 4.83 2.49
N VAL A 21 8.84 5.81 1.81
CA VAL A 21 9.27 5.72 0.41
C VAL A 21 10.72 6.18 0.31
N ASP A 22 11.56 5.38 -0.34
CA ASP A 22 12.86 5.83 -0.82
C ASP A 22 12.66 6.54 -2.17
N GLU A 23 12.72 7.87 -2.15
CA GLU A 23 12.55 8.71 -3.33
C GLU A 23 13.77 8.71 -4.27
N ALA A 24 14.93 8.21 -3.83
CA ALA A 24 16.14 8.14 -4.64
C ALA A 24 16.27 6.78 -5.37
N ALA A 25 15.65 5.72 -4.86
CA ALA A 25 15.67 4.40 -5.48
C ALA A 25 15.18 4.43 -6.93
N THR A 26 15.96 3.84 -7.84
CA THR A 26 15.60 3.63 -9.24
C THR A 26 15.62 2.15 -9.58
N TYR A 27 14.60 1.65 -10.27
CA TYR A 27 14.51 0.25 -10.67
C TYR A 27 13.65 0.08 -11.92
N GLU A 28 13.76 -1.08 -12.56
CA GLU A 28 12.94 -1.47 -13.70
C GLU A 28 11.72 -2.26 -13.22
N LEU A 29 10.54 -1.94 -13.74
CA LEU A 29 9.32 -2.68 -13.40
C LEU A 29 9.30 -4.04 -14.11
N ARG A 30 9.19 -5.11 -13.32
CA ARG A 30 8.97 -6.48 -13.81
C ARG A 30 7.72 -7.09 -13.21
N GLY A 31 6.78 -7.51 -14.05
CA GLY A 31 5.49 -8.07 -13.59
C GLY A 31 5.66 -9.32 -12.72
N GLN A 32 6.67 -10.14 -13.04
CA GLN A 32 7.01 -11.36 -12.30
C GLN A 32 7.50 -11.10 -10.87
N GLU A 33 8.00 -9.89 -10.58
CA GLU A 33 8.47 -9.49 -9.24
C GLU A 33 7.35 -8.88 -8.39
N MET A 34 6.17 -8.64 -8.95
CA MET A 34 5.03 -8.05 -8.25
C MET A 34 4.23 -9.11 -7.49
N HIS A 35 3.56 -8.71 -6.39
CA HIS A 35 2.72 -9.62 -5.60
C HIS A 35 1.45 -10.11 -6.31
N SER A 36 1.06 -9.49 -7.43
CA SER A 36 -0.15 -9.88 -8.17
C SER A 36 0.03 -11.25 -8.83
N ARG A 37 -0.98 -12.11 -8.71
CA ARG A 37 -0.98 -13.45 -9.33
C ARG A 37 -1.00 -13.43 -10.86
N CYS A 38 -1.30 -12.29 -11.49
CA CYS A 38 -1.33 -12.20 -12.95
C CYS A 38 0.06 -12.38 -13.59
N GLY A 39 1.14 -12.07 -12.87
CA GLY A 39 2.51 -12.27 -13.35
C GLY A 39 2.94 -11.37 -14.51
N TRP A 40 2.14 -10.36 -14.87
CA TRP A 40 2.44 -9.40 -15.94
C TRP A 40 2.02 -7.98 -15.53
N THR A 41 2.62 -6.98 -16.19
CA THR A 41 2.26 -5.56 -16.04
C THR A 41 2.32 -4.87 -17.40
N PRO A 42 1.42 -3.92 -17.72
CA PRO A 42 1.53 -3.11 -18.94
C PRO A 42 2.74 -2.17 -18.92
N PHE A 43 3.42 -2.03 -17.77
CA PHE A 43 4.59 -1.17 -17.59
C PHE A 43 5.92 -1.94 -17.62
N GLU A 44 5.94 -3.13 -18.20
CA GLU A 44 7.13 -4.00 -18.23
C GLU A 44 8.32 -3.26 -18.86
N GLY A 45 9.49 -3.29 -18.20
CA GLY A 45 10.70 -2.63 -18.68
C GLY A 45 10.78 -1.12 -18.41
N HIS A 46 9.74 -0.49 -17.84
CA HIS A 46 9.80 0.92 -17.48
C HIS A 46 10.78 1.14 -16.32
N ARG A 47 11.71 2.09 -16.49
CA ARG A 47 12.54 2.59 -15.38
C ARG A 47 11.78 3.66 -14.61
N VAL A 48 11.65 3.45 -13.30
CA VAL A 48 10.94 4.34 -12.39
C VAL A 48 11.85 4.79 -11.25
N ARG A 49 11.45 5.86 -10.58
CA ARG A 49 12.11 6.42 -9.40
C ARG A 49 11.10 6.52 -8.25
N GLY A 50 11.53 6.16 -7.05
CA GLY A 50 10.67 6.06 -5.87
C GLY A 50 10.28 4.61 -5.61
N ARG A 51 10.64 4.06 -4.44
CA ARG A 51 10.28 2.69 -4.02
C ARG A 51 9.70 2.69 -2.62
N VAL A 52 8.57 2.02 -2.43
CA VAL A 52 8.01 1.79 -1.09
C VAL A 52 8.95 0.87 -0.33
N THR A 53 9.41 1.32 0.84
CA THR A 53 10.30 0.55 1.72
C THR A 53 9.54 -0.03 2.91
N ARG A 54 8.51 0.67 3.41
CA ARG A 54 7.72 0.23 4.56
C ARG A 54 6.28 0.68 4.47
N VAL A 55 5.37 -0.16 4.96
CA VAL A 55 3.98 0.23 5.26
C VAL A 55 3.67 -0.14 6.70
N VAL A 56 3.25 0.85 7.48
CA VAL A 56 2.65 0.62 8.81
C VAL A 56 1.15 0.82 8.69
N LEU A 57 0.39 -0.15 9.18
CA LEU A 57 -1.07 -0.17 9.12
C LEU A 57 -1.62 -0.44 10.53
N ARG A 58 -2.24 0.58 11.12
CA ARG A 58 -2.80 0.54 12.50
C ARG A 58 -1.75 0.11 13.53
N GLY A 59 -0.59 0.77 13.48
CA GLY A 59 0.53 0.54 14.41
C GLY A 59 1.35 -0.73 14.14
N ALA A 60 0.96 -1.57 13.19
CA ALA A 60 1.67 -2.81 12.85
C ALA A 60 2.34 -2.72 11.48
N GLU A 61 3.57 -3.24 11.36
CA GLU A 61 4.26 -3.30 10.08
C GLU A 61 3.59 -4.34 9.16
N ALA A 62 3.02 -3.86 8.05
CA ALA A 62 2.30 -4.69 7.10
C ALA A 62 3.17 -5.11 5.91
N PHE A 63 4.18 -4.31 5.58
CA PHE A 63 5.11 -4.54 4.48
C PHE A 63 6.47 -3.94 4.81
N ARG A 64 7.53 -4.64 4.40
CA ARG A 64 8.91 -4.15 4.45
C ARG A 64 9.73 -4.74 3.31
N ASP A 65 10.45 -3.88 2.59
CA ASP A 65 11.50 -4.24 1.63
C ASP A 65 11.12 -5.37 0.65
N GLY A 66 9.92 -5.29 0.08
CA GLY A 66 9.41 -6.26 -0.90
C GLY A 66 8.68 -7.47 -0.30
N GLN A 67 8.51 -7.54 1.02
CA GLN A 67 7.83 -8.63 1.71
C GLN A 67 6.57 -8.14 2.42
N VAL A 68 5.47 -8.87 2.21
CA VAL A 68 4.22 -8.67 2.98
C VAL A 68 4.35 -9.40 4.31
N LEU A 69 4.25 -8.66 5.41
CA LEU A 69 4.33 -9.19 6.78
C LEU A 69 2.96 -9.40 7.40
N ALA A 70 1.94 -8.70 6.91
CA ALA A 70 0.56 -8.89 7.35
C ALA A 70 0.04 -10.29 6.97
N ARG A 71 -0.59 -10.96 7.92
CA ARG A 71 -1.23 -12.26 7.69
C ARG A 71 -2.55 -12.09 6.91
N PRO A 72 -2.97 -13.08 6.11
CA PRO A 72 -4.32 -13.13 5.56
C PRO A 72 -5.37 -12.92 6.66
N GLY A 73 -6.35 -12.05 6.40
CA GLY A 73 -7.39 -11.69 7.38
C GLY A 73 -7.04 -10.51 8.31
N ALA A 74 -5.82 -9.97 8.28
CA ALA A 74 -5.47 -8.78 9.07
C ALA A 74 -6.22 -7.48 8.66
N GLY A 75 -6.85 -7.49 7.48
CA GLY A 75 -7.69 -6.40 6.98
C GLY A 75 -9.00 -6.25 7.76
N ARG A 76 -9.59 -5.04 7.73
CA ARG A 76 -10.87 -4.72 8.38
C ARG A 76 -11.80 -4.05 7.37
N ASN A 77 -13.09 -4.39 7.41
CA ASN A 77 -14.09 -3.68 6.60
C ASN A 77 -14.32 -2.28 7.20
N VAL A 78 -13.89 -1.25 6.48
CA VAL A 78 -13.98 0.15 6.92
C VAL A 78 -15.41 0.70 6.98
N ARG A 79 -16.38 0.03 6.37
CA ARG A 79 -17.82 0.39 6.47
C ARG A 79 -18.46 -0.09 7.78
N LEU A 80 -17.87 -1.11 8.41
CA LEU A 80 -18.35 -1.67 9.69
C LEU A 80 -17.67 -1.02 10.90
N GLN A 81 -16.67 -0.17 10.67
CA GLN A 81 -16.05 0.59 11.74
C GLN A 81 -17.05 1.65 12.18
N SER A 82 -17.63 1.47 13.36
CA SER A 82 -18.52 2.46 13.97
C SER A 82 -17.76 3.77 14.04
N THR A 83 -18.17 4.74 13.22
CA THR A 83 -17.88 6.15 13.48
C THR A 83 -18.38 6.38 14.90
N HIS A 84 -17.44 6.57 15.84
CA HIS A 84 -17.85 7.22 17.09
C HIS A 84 -18.50 8.55 16.67
N ARG A 85 -19.70 8.77 17.21
CA ARG A 85 -20.61 9.88 16.89
C ARG A 85 -19.90 11.21 16.70
#